data_AF-A0A259TMZ6-F1
#
_entry.id   AF-A0A259TMZ6-F1
#
_cell.length_a   1.000
_cell.length_b   1.000
_cell.length_c   1.000
_cell.angle_alpha   90.00
_cell.angle_beta   90.00
_cell.angle_gamma   90.00
#
_symmetry.space_group_name_H-M   'P 1'
#
loop_
_entity.id
_entity.type
_entity.pdbx_description
1 polymer ?
#
loop_
_entity_poly.entity_id
_entity_poly.type
_entity_poly.pdbx_seq_one_letter_code
_entity_poly.pdbx_strand_id
1 'polypeptide(L)'
;MAVVVVIWTLVINHPFESTNESEKIKIGQAAPNFEATDTSGRKIRLSDYKGKTVVMNMWASWCPACVKEMPLLQRADQLSDHQVRRFTLMWENPKAL
;
A
#
# COMPACT_ATOMS: atom_id res chain seq x y z
N MET A 1 19.34 -33.08 24.72
CA MET A 1 19.06 -33.79 23.45
C MET A 1 17.55 -33.90 23.18
N ALA A 2 16.75 -34.54 24.05
CA ALA A 2 15.30 -34.72 23.84
C ALA A 2 14.48 -33.42 23.78
N VAL A 3 14.79 -32.44 24.63
CA VAL A 3 14.04 -31.16 24.70
C VAL A 3 14.17 -30.33 23.41
N VAL A 4 15.34 -30.38 22.76
CA VAL A 4 15.57 -29.65 21.50
C VAL A 4 14.73 -30.24 20.37
N VAL A 5 14.62 -31.58 20.30
CA VAL A 5 13.81 -32.27 19.29
C VAL A 5 12.33 -31.97 19.47
N VAL A 6 11.84 -31.94 20.71
CA VAL A 6 10.44 -31.62 21.03
C VAL A 6 10.10 -30.16 20.67
N ILE A 7 11.00 -29.22 20.93
CA ILE A 7 10.80 -27.81 20.53
C ILE A 7 10.82 -27.68 19.01
N TRP A 8 11.74 -28.38 18.33
CA TRP A 8 11.84 -28.36 16.86
C TRP A 8 10.59 -28.93 16.19
N THR A 9 10.05 -30.05 16.69
CA THR A 9 8.81 -30.63 16.15
C THR A 9 7.57 -29.81 16.47
N LEU A 10 7.46 -29.23 17.66
CA LEU A 10 6.30 -28.43 18.05
C LEU A 10 6.26 -27.05 17.36
N VAL A 11 7.41 -26.44 17.09
CA VAL A 11 7.48 -25.11 16.46
C VAL A 11 7.34 -25.17 14.93
N ILE A 12 7.87 -26.21 14.28
CA ILE A 12 7.88 -26.32 12.81
C ILE A 12 6.55 -26.88 12.27
N ASN A 13 5.87 -27.75 13.03
CA ASN A 13 4.57 -28.32 12.62
C ASN A 13 3.36 -27.51 13.12
N HIS A 14 3.57 -26.38 13.81
CA HIS A 14 2.47 -25.47 14.03
C HIS A 14 2.22 -24.74 12.70
N PRO A 15 0.99 -24.77 12.14
CA PRO A 15 0.67 -23.87 11.06
C PRO A 15 0.93 -22.44 11.58
N PHE A 16 1.85 -21.74 10.92
CA PHE A 16 2.06 -20.32 11.10
C PHE A 16 0.80 -19.64 10.59
N GLU A 17 -0.16 -19.45 11.47
CA GLU A 17 -1.40 -18.76 11.17
C GLU A 17 -1.09 -17.27 11.14
N SER A 18 -0.71 -16.79 9.94
CA SER A 18 -0.60 -15.36 9.70
C SER A 18 -1.99 -14.77 9.78
N THR A 19 -2.38 -14.22 10.93
CA THR A 19 -3.55 -13.36 11.04
C THR A 19 -3.27 -12.01 10.38
N ASN A 20 -3.04 -12.04 9.06
CA ASN A 20 -3.14 -10.87 8.20
C ASN A 20 -4.60 -10.77 7.74
N GLU A 21 -5.50 -10.41 8.67
CA GLU A 21 -6.79 -9.84 8.26
C GLU A 21 -6.54 -8.42 7.77
N SER A 22 -6.06 -8.31 6.53
CA SER A 22 -6.27 -7.11 5.74
C SER A 22 -7.79 -6.98 5.56
N GLU A 23 -8.40 -6.06 6.29
CA GLU A 23 -9.80 -5.71 6.12
C GLU A 23 -10.03 -5.38 4.64
N LYS A 24 -10.79 -6.23 3.94
CA LYS A 24 -11.01 -6.09 2.50
C LYS A 24 -11.75 -4.78 2.24
N ILE A 25 -11.14 -3.88 1.49
CA ILE A 25 -11.76 -2.62 1.05
C ILE A 25 -12.99 -2.93 0.18
N LYS A 26 -14.15 -2.39 0.56
CA LYS A 26 -15.42 -2.53 -0.18
C LYS A 26 -15.77 -1.25 -0.91
N ILE A 27 -16.36 -1.37 -2.10
CA ILE A 27 -16.88 -0.23 -2.85
C ILE A 27 -18.00 0.44 -2.02
N GLY A 28 -17.95 1.77 -1.92
CA GLY A 28 -18.91 2.57 -1.13
C GLY A 28 -18.59 2.66 0.36
N GLN A 29 -17.62 1.90 0.87
CA GLN A 29 -17.10 2.08 2.23
C GLN A 29 -16.25 3.34 2.30
N ALA A 30 -16.31 4.04 3.43
CA ALA A 30 -15.40 5.14 3.70
C ALA A 30 -13.95 4.61 3.66
N ALA A 31 -13.09 5.28 2.89
CA ALA A 31 -11.68 4.93 2.84
C ALA A 31 -11.04 5.09 4.22
N PRO A 32 -10.18 4.13 4.66
CA PRO A 32 -9.46 4.24 5.91
C PRO A 32 -8.66 5.54 5.97
N ASN A 33 -8.69 6.21 7.12
CA ASN A 33 -7.89 7.42 7.29
C ASN A 33 -6.40 7.06 7.36
N PHE A 34 -5.56 7.87 6.72
CA PHE A 34 -4.12 7.73 6.80
C PHE A 34 -3.45 9.10 6.94
N GLU A 35 -2.28 9.09 7.56
CA GLU A 35 -1.36 10.22 7.56
C GLU A 35 -0.07 9.77 6.87
N ALA A 36 0.41 10.59 5.94
CA ALA A 36 1.67 10.37 5.25
C ALA A 36 2.48 11.67 5.24
N THR A 37 3.77 11.56 4.95
CA THR A 37 4.63 12.70 4.70
C THR A 37 4.97 12.69 3.23
N ASP A 38 4.74 13.81 2.53
CA ASP A 38 5.12 13.93 1.13
C ASP A 38 6.63 14.14 0.97
N THR A 39 7.11 14.13 -0.28
CA THR A 39 8.53 14.33 -0.61
C THR A 39 9.06 15.72 -0.23
N SER A 40 8.18 16.67 0.09
CA SER A 40 8.54 18.01 0.57
C SER A 40 8.54 18.10 2.11
N GLY A 41 8.31 17.00 2.82
CA GLY A 41 8.26 16.95 4.29
C GLY A 41 6.93 17.41 4.88
N ARG A 42 5.91 17.68 4.06
CA ARG A 42 4.60 18.11 4.54
C ARG A 42 3.76 16.91 4.92
N LYS A 43 3.14 16.98 6.10
CA LYS A 43 2.14 16.01 6.55
C LYS A 43 0.87 16.16 5.73
N ILE A 44 0.39 15.05 5.18
CA ILE A 44 -0.86 14.94 4.44
C ILE A 44 -1.79 13.99 5.19
N ARG A 45 -3.06 14.37 5.37
CA ARG A 45 -4.10 13.50 5.94
C ARG A 45 -5.20 13.32 4.92
N LEU A 46 -5.75 12.11 4.81
CA LEU A 46 -6.86 11.87 3.87
C LEU A 46 -8.08 12.75 4.18
N SER A 47 -8.31 13.06 5.47
CA SER A 47 -9.36 13.96 5.93
C SER A 47 -9.33 15.35 5.29
N ASP A 48 -8.14 15.83 4.91
CA ASP A 48 -7.95 17.18 4.35
C ASP A 48 -8.51 17.30 2.93
N TYR A 49 -8.85 16.17 2.32
CA TYR A 49 -9.34 16.04 0.94
C TYR A 49 -10.81 15.65 0.87
N LYS A 50 -11.55 15.71 1.98
CA LYS A 50 -13.01 15.51 1.97
C LYS A 50 -13.69 16.41 0.94
N GLY A 51 -14.61 15.84 0.16
CA GLY A 51 -15.31 16.53 -0.92
C GLY A 51 -14.52 16.64 -2.23
N LYS A 52 -13.29 16.14 -2.28
CA LYS A 52 -12.49 16.04 -3.52
C LYS A 52 -12.42 14.58 -3.96
N THR A 53 -12.38 14.37 -5.27
CA THR A 53 -12.06 13.05 -5.83
C THR A 53 -10.58 12.81 -5.66
N VAL A 54 -10.24 11.74 -4.95
CA VAL A 54 -8.86 11.34 -4.66
C VAL A 54 -8.58 10.02 -5.36
N VAL A 55 -7.46 9.96 -6.08
CA VAL A 55 -6.95 8.72 -6.68
C VAL A 55 -5.65 8.35 -5.98
N MET A 56 -5.59 7.16 -5.39
CA MET A 56 -4.37 6.66 -4.74
C MET A 56 -3.71 5.61 -5.62
N ASN A 57 -2.45 5.83 -5.95
CA ASN A 57 -1.60 4.90 -6.68
C ASN A 57 -0.50 4.40 -5.73
N MET A 58 -0.48 3.10 -5.46
CA MET A 58 0.58 2.45 -4.68
C MET A 58 1.53 1.77 -5.64
N TRP A 59 2.77 2.22 -5.71
CA TRP A 59 3.76 1.69 -6.66
C TRP A 59 5.13 1.54 -6.00
N ALA A 60 6.01 0.81 -6.69
CA ALA A 60 7.39 0.64 -6.28
C ALA A 60 8.30 0.50 -7.52
N SER A 61 9.55 0.93 -7.39
CA SER A 61 10.56 0.84 -8.47
C SER A 61 10.84 -0.60 -8.91
N TRP A 62 10.74 -1.54 -7.98
CA TRP A 62 10.93 -2.97 -8.19
C TRP A 62 9.64 -3.69 -8.65
N CYS A 63 8.52 -2.98 -8.85
CA CYS A 63 7.25 -3.55 -9.30
C CYS A 63 7.10 -3.42 -10.83
N PRO A 64 7.31 -4.49 -11.62
CA PRO A 64 7.33 -4.39 -13.09
C PRO A 64 5.95 -4.09 -13.69
N ALA A 65 4.88 -4.57 -13.06
CA ALA A 65 3.51 -4.26 -13.45
C ALA A 65 3.22 -2.76 -13.27
N CYS A 66 3.59 -2.20 -12.11
CA CYS A 66 3.43 -0.79 -11.81
C CYS A 66 4.16 0.10 -12.82
N VAL A 67 5.39 -0.27 -13.20
CA VAL A 67 6.17 0.46 -14.22
C VAL A 67 5.46 0.44 -15.58
N LYS A 68 4.86 -0.69 -15.97
CA LYS A 68 4.08 -0.80 -17.22
C LYS A 68 2.80 0.03 -17.20
N GLU A 69 2.22 0.29 -16.03
CA GLU A 69 0.99 1.07 -15.86
C GLU A 69 1.23 2.59 -15.89
N MET A 70 2.45 3.04 -15.60
CA MET A 70 2.79 4.47 -15.52
C MET A 70 2.39 5.29 -16.75
N PRO A 71 2.61 4.86 -18.02
CA PRO A 71 2.22 5.63 -19.20
C PRO A 71 0.70 5.83 -19.30
N LEU A 72 -0.09 4.87 -18.80
CA LEU A 72 -1.55 4.98 -18.79
C LEU A 72 -2.01 5.98 -17.73
N LEU A 73 -1.38 5.95 -16.54
CA LEU A 73 -1.67 6.91 -15.48
C LEU A 73 -1.33 8.35 -15.90
N GLN A 74 -0.21 8.55 -16.59
CA GLN A 74 0.17 9.86 -17.13
C GLN A 74 -0.83 10.39 -18.15
N ARG A 75 -1.33 9.53 -19.05
CA ARG A 75 -2.39 9.92 -19.99
C ARG A 75 -3.69 10.24 -19.27
N ALA A 76 -4.06 9.44 -18.26
CA ALA A 76 -5.23 9.72 -17.44
C ALA A 76 -5.12 11.09 -16.76
N ASP A 77 -3.94 11.47 -16.27
CA ASP A 77 -3.72 12.79 -15.66
C ASP A 77 -3.91 13.95 -16.63
N GLN A 78 -3.54 13.78 -17.90
CA GLN A 78 -3.75 14.81 -18.93
C GLN A 78 -5.23 15.00 -19.32
N LEU A 79 -6.04 13.95 -19.15
CA LEU A 79 -7.47 13.95 -19.49
C LEU A 79 -8.37 14.26 -18.30
N SER A 80 -7.85 14.16 -17.08
CA SER A 80 -8.60 14.39 -15.85
C SER A 80 -8.77 15.90 -15.61
N ASP A 81 -9.97 16.30 -15.20
CA ASP A 81 -10.22 17.66 -14.73
C ASP A 81 -9.32 17.98 -13.52
N HIS A 82 -8.87 19.23 -13.38
CA HIS A 82 -7.88 19.67 -12.38
C HIS A 82 -8.30 19.43 -10.91
N GLN A 83 -9.53 18.97 -10.69
CA GLN A 83 -10.09 18.67 -9.37
C GLN A 83 -9.65 17.31 -8.79
N VAL A 84 -9.09 16.39 -9.60
CA VAL A 84 -8.64 15.08 -9.11
C VAL A 84 -7.30 15.22 -8.37
N ARG A 85 -7.27 14.83 -7.10
CA ARG A 85 -6.04 14.83 -6.27
C ARG A 85 -5.44 13.44 -6.26
N ARG A 86 -4.27 13.28 -6.87
CA ARG A 86 -3.57 11.99 -6.91
C ARG A 86 -2.54 11.88 -5.78
N PHE A 87 -2.60 10.80 -5.03
CA PHE A 87 -1.53 10.39 -4.12
C PHE A 87 -0.76 9.24 -4.72
N THR A 88 0.55 9.41 -4.84
CA THR A 88 1.44 8.37 -5.31
C THR A 88 2.30 7.92 -4.13
N LEU A 89 1.93 6.78 -3.54
CA LEU A 89 2.66 6.18 -2.43
C LEU A 89 3.76 5.29 -3.00
N MET A 90 5.00 5.71 -2.81
CA MET A 90 6.18 4.93 -3.17
C MET A 90 6.53 4.02 -2.00
N TRP A 91 6.45 2.71 -2.21
CA TRP A 91 6.90 1.73 -1.24
C TRP A 91 8.28 1.20 -1.61
N GLU A 92 9.30 1.60 -0.87
CA GLU A 92 10.63 1.01 -0.99
C GLU A 92 10.75 -0.18 -0.04
N ASN A 93 11.13 -1.34 -0.56
CA ASN A 93 11.34 -2.54 0.25
C ASN A 93 12.85 -2.67 0.53
N PRO A 94 13.30 -2.57 1.80
CA PRO A 94 14.72 -2.70 2.13
C PRO A 94 15.30 -4.10 1.88
N LYS A 95 14.47 -5.13 1.64
CA LYS A 95 14.90 -6.50 1.31
C LYS A 95 14.98 -6.79 -0.20
N ALA A 96 14.81 -5.78 -1.05
CA ALA A 96 14.84 -5.92 -2.51
C ALA A 96 16.21 -5.57 -3.13
N LEU A 97 17.27 -5.46 -2.31
CA LEU A 97 18.67 -5.32 -2.71
C LEU A 97 19.45 -6.60 -2.39
#